data_AF-A0AAC8XLF6-F1
#
_entry.id   AF-A0AAC8XLF6-F1
#
_cell.length_a   1.000
_cell.length_b   1.000
_cell.length_c   1.000
_cell.angle_alpha   90.00
_cell.angle_beta   90.00
_cell.angle_gamma   90.00
#
_symmetry.space_group_name_H-M   'P 1'
#
loop_
_entity.id
_entity.type
_entity.pdbx_description
1 polymer ?
#
loop_
_entity_poly.entity_id
_entity_poly.type
_entity_poly.pdbx_seq_one_letter_code
_entity_poly.pdbx_strand_id
1 'polypeptide(L)'
;MKKTQLAVLAKMKNTPSLQKSKLGRVVTIACISVGLGLSLCANAYHEDSSTQQAGDETPMSTAPPLTTLINYQQNAPFMYSSGLPDASHLSLLKEKGLTHVIDLIPGDRASEILTTSELGLDYFNVPVDWEGPTLANFLNYAAFMQNVDVNKDKVLTHCKLNWRGAAFTYLYRINVLGENEQTAKKDLMAIWHPNPTWYAFMNEVITHYNGVNGKQVAMSFEAASESQ
;
A
#
# COMPACT_ATOMS: atom_id res chain seq x y z
N MET A 1 -46.74 23.91 13.31
CA MET A 1 -45.36 24.24 12.90
C MET A 1 -44.83 23.10 12.01
N LYS A 2 -45.00 23.20 10.69
CA LYS A 2 -44.59 22.19 9.68
C LYS A 2 -44.28 22.88 8.34
N LYS A 3 -43.35 23.84 8.33
CA LYS A 3 -42.90 24.52 7.10
C LYS A 3 -41.43 24.97 7.19
N THR A 4 -40.49 24.03 7.24
CA THR A 4 -39.06 24.36 7.00
C THR A 4 -38.16 23.18 6.59
N GLN A 5 -38.70 22.12 6.00
CA GLN A 5 -37.91 20.90 5.64
C GLN A 5 -38.02 20.52 4.15
N LEU A 6 -38.16 21.50 3.25
CA LEU A 6 -38.29 21.25 1.80
C LEU A 6 -37.43 22.16 0.91
N ALA A 7 -36.38 22.78 1.47
CA ALA A 7 -35.56 23.77 0.74
C ALA A 7 -34.09 23.38 0.49
N VAL A 8 -33.68 22.12 0.73
CA VAL A 8 -32.27 21.69 0.49
C VAL A 8 -32.15 20.61 -0.58
N LEU A 9 -33.27 20.12 -1.14
CA LEU A 9 -33.28 19.05 -2.15
C LEU A 9 -33.64 19.53 -3.56
N ALA A 10 -33.09 20.66 -4.03
CA ALA A 10 -33.33 21.12 -5.41
C ALA A 10 -32.33 22.19 -5.90
N LYS A 11 -31.01 21.90 -5.94
CA LYS A 11 -30.08 22.66 -6.80
C LYS A 11 -28.70 22.00 -6.86
N MET A 12 -28.57 21.03 -7.77
CA MET A 12 -27.31 20.63 -8.42
C MET A 12 -27.63 19.59 -9.52
N LYS A 13 -28.47 20.00 -10.47
CA LYS A 13 -28.55 19.39 -11.79
C LYS A 13 -28.22 20.53 -12.75
N ASN A 14 -26.99 20.55 -13.26
CA ASN A 14 -26.55 21.17 -14.51
C ASN A 14 -25.02 21.29 -14.49
N THR A 15 -24.33 20.24 -14.93
CA THR A 15 -22.94 20.34 -15.39
C THR A 15 -22.93 19.82 -16.83
N PRO A 16 -22.42 20.60 -17.81
CA PRO A 16 -22.47 20.22 -19.21
C PRO A 16 -21.53 19.05 -19.51
N SER A 17 -22.04 18.10 -20.29
CA SER A 17 -21.35 16.91 -20.77
C SER A 17 -20.18 17.28 -21.70
N LEU A 18 -18.97 16.85 -21.35
CA LEU A 18 -17.82 16.89 -22.24
C LEU A 18 -18.01 15.88 -23.39
N GLN A 19 -18.00 16.42 -24.60
CA GLN A 19 -18.20 15.75 -25.86
C GLN A 19 -17.02 14.81 -26.16
N LYS A 20 -17.29 13.50 -26.24
CA LYS A 20 -16.31 12.48 -26.65
C LYS A 20 -16.01 12.61 -28.15
N SER A 21 -14.81 13.05 -28.52
CA SER A 21 -14.33 13.00 -29.90
C SER A 21 -13.96 11.56 -30.28
N LYS A 22 -14.70 10.99 -31.24
CA LYS A 22 -14.34 9.75 -31.93
C LYS A 22 -13.21 10.03 -32.91
N LEU A 23 -12.00 9.56 -32.61
CA LEU A 23 -10.93 9.45 -33.62
C LEU A 23 -10.90 8.01 -34.11
N GLY A 24 -11.33 7.81 -35.35
CA GLY A 24 -11.36 6.51 -36.01
C GLY A 24 -10.06 6.20 -36.73
N ARG A 25 -9.63 4.93 -36.57
CA ARG A 25 -8.86 4.04 -37.47
C ARG A 25 -7.60 4.58 -38.15
N VAL A 26 -6.49 3.86 -38.02
CA VAL A 26 -6.01 2.90 -39.03
C VAL A 26 -5.19 1.80 -38.33
N VAL A 27 -5.57 0.54 -38.54
CA VAL A 27 -4.76 -0.65 -38.27
C VAL A 27 -4.04 -0.98 -39.57
N THR A 28 -2.71 -0.95 -39.57
CA THR A 28 -1.92 -1.49 -40.68
C THR A 28 -1.14 -2.68 -40.14
N ILE A 29 -1.64 -3.88 -40.44
CA ILE A 29 -0.93 -5.13 -40.26
C ILE A 29 0.02 -5.28 -41.44
N ALA A 30 1.33 -5.28 -41.18
CA ALA A 30 2.32 -5.73 -42.15
C ALA A 30 2.84 -7.10 -41.68
N CYS A 31 2.20 -8.15 -42.17
CA CYS A 31 2.76 -9.51 -42.16
C CYS A 31 3.86 -9.56 -43.22
N ILE A 32 5.12 -9.72 -42.81
CA ILE A 32 6.18 -10.17 -43.71
C ILE A 32 6.64 -11.53 -43.21
N SER A 33 6.14 -12.55 -43.91
CA SER A 33 6.53 -13.94 -43.81
C SER A 33 7.48 -14.28 -44.96
N VAL A 34 8.79 -14.36 -44.70
CA VAL A 34 9.80 -15.06 -45.50
C VAL A 34 11.00 -15.27 -44.56
N GLY A 35 11.62 -16.43 -44.38
CA GLY A 35 11.49 -17.72 -45.02
C GLY A 35 12.45 -18.71 -44.35
N LEU A 36 12.17 -19.99 -44.57
CA LEU A 36 13.01 -21.14 -44.23
C LEU A 36 14.48 -20.93 -44.65
N GLY A 37 15.39 -21.26 -43.73
CA GLY A 37 16.81 -21.45 -44.00
C GLY A 37 17.33 -22.63 -43.18
N LEU A 38 16.95 -23.85 -43.56
CA LEU A 38 17.59 -25.08 -43.12
C LEU A 38 19.00 -25.13 -43.74
N SER A 39 20.04 -25.14 -42.91
CA SER A 39 21.37 -25.58 -43.32
C SER A 39 21.86 -26.64 -42.34
N LEU A 40 21.66 -27.89 -42.75
CA LEU A 40 22.31 -29.07 -42.21
C LEU A 40 23.75 -29.11 -42.74
N CYS A 41 24.73 -29.04 -41.87
CA CYS A 41 26.05 -29.61 -42.12
C CYS A 41 26.41 -30.46 -40.91
N ALA A 42 26.24 -31.77 -41.08
CA ALA A 42 26.75 -32.79 -40.20
C ALA A 42 28.28 -32.82 -40.28
N ASN A 43 28.94 -33.06 -39.14
CA ASN A 43 30.08 -33.95 -39.12
C ASN A 43 30.11 -34.68 -37.77
N ALA A 44 30.19 -35.99 -37.88
CA ALA A 44 30.17 -36.96 -36.81
C ALA A 44 31.58 -37.18 -36.26
N TYR A 45 31.69 -37.38 -34.95
CA TYR A 45 32.67 -38.27 -34.34
C TYR A 45 31.97 -39.05 -33.20
N HIS A 46 32.03 -40.38 -33.32
CA HIS A 46 31.88 -41.37 -32.25
C HIS A 46 32.90 -41.06 -31.12
N GLU A 47 32.73 -41.38 -29.84
CA GLU A 47 32.37 -42.69 -29.28
C GLU A 47 32.03 -42.55 -27.77
N ASP A 48 31.02 -43.32 -27.36
CA ASP A 48 30.81 -44.01 -26.08
C ASP A 48 31.42 -43.49 -24.76
N SER A 49 30.55 -43.07 -23.82
CA SER A 49 30.66 -43.43 -22.40
C SER A 49 29.36 -43.11 -21.67
N SER A 50 28.76 -44.16 -21.15
CA SER A 50 27.64 -44.20 -20.24
C SER A 50 27.97 -43.55 -18.89
N THR A 51 27.22 -42.52 -18.49
CA THR A 51 27.00 -42.23 -17.05
C THR A 51 25.66 -41.52 -16.86
N GLN A 52 25.02 -41.91 -15.75
CA GLN A 52 23.63 -41.68 -15.38
C GLN A 52 23.23 -40.20 -15.26
N GLN A 53 22.03 -39.95 -15.75
CA GLN A 53 21.16 -38.82 -15.45
C GLN A 53 20.70 -38.90 -13.98
N ALA A 54 21.04 -37.89 -13.16
CA ALA A 54 20.25 -37.46 -12.00
C ALA A 54 20.83 -36.17 -11.39
N GLY A 55 19.98 -35.15 -11.24
CA GLY A 55 20.21 -34.04 -10.31
C GLY A 55 20.63 -32.70 -10.93
N ASP A 56 19.84 -32.16 -11.87
CA ASP A 56 19.81 -30.70 -12.05
C ASP A 56 18.86 -30.12 -10.98
N GLU A 57 19.33 -30.05 -9.74
CA GLU A 57 18.69 -29.20 -8.74
C GLU A 57 19.08 -27.76 -9.03
N THR A 58 18.31 -27.14 -9.94
CA THR A 58 18.10 -25.69 -9.91
C THR A 58 17.88 -25.28 -8.44
N PRO A 59 18.67 -24.37 -7.85
CA PRO A 59 18.39 -23.93 -6.50
C PRO A 59 17.04 -23.23 -6.56
N MET A 60 16.03 -23.89 -6.00
CA MET A 60 14.70 -23.32 -5.80
C MET A 60 14.93 -22.03 -5.00
N SER A 61 14.82 -20.90 -5.70
CA SER A 61 14.85 -19.59 -5.07
C SER A 61 13.66 -19.54 -4.11
N THR A 62 13.89 -19.90 -2.85
CA THR A 62 12.85 -19.83 -1.83
C THR A 62 12.70 -18.36 -1.50
N ALA A 63 11.79 -17.69 -2.21
CA ALA A 63 11.37 -16.34 -1.87
C ALA A 63 11.06 -16.30 -0.35
N PRO A 64 11.58 -15.32 0.40
CA PRO A 64 11.41 -15.26 1.85
C PRO A 64 9.92 -15.25 2.21
N PRO A 65 9.49 -16.02 3.24
CA PRO A 65 8.09 -16.05 3.65
C PRO A 65 7.69 -14.71 4.27
N LEU A 66 6.38 -14.40 4.24
CA LEU A 66 5.83 -13.19 4.90
C LEU A 66 6.13 -13.12 6.41
N THR A 67 6.50 -14.24 7.04
CA THR A 67 6.94 -14.25 8.44
C THR A 67 8.26 -13.47 8.66
N THR A 68 9.02 -13.20 7.60
CA THR A 68 10.21 -12.35 7.64
C THR A 68 9.91 -10.87 7.40
N LEU A 69 8.68 -10.52 6.99
CA LEU A 69 8.25 -9.14 6.86
C LEU A 69 8.09 -8.52 8.25
N ILE A 70 9.00 -7.62 8.59
CA ILE A 70 9.08 -6.99 9.90
C ILE A 70 7.74 -6.38 10.29
N ASN A 71 7.27 -6.70 11.50
CA ASN A 71 6.09 -6.09 12.12
C ASN A 71 4.84 -6.09 11.22
N TYR A 72 4.67 -7.11 10.37
CA TYR A 72 3.51 -7.24 9.51
C TYR A 72 2.23 -7.48 10.33
N GLN A 73 1.21 -6.66 10.09
CA GLN A 73 -0.11 -6.77 10.71
C GLN A 73 -1.20 -6.65 9.65
N GLN A 74 -2.26 -7.44 9.81
CA GLN A 74 -3.55 -7.15 9.20
C GLN A 74 -4.38 -6.36 10.23
N ASN A 75 -4.49 -5.05 10.04
CA ASN A 75 -5.17 -4.15 10.98
C ASN A 75 -6.70 -4.14 10.79
N ALA A 76 -7.16 -4.38 9.55
CA ALA A 76 -8.57 -4.54 9.16
C ALA A 76 -8.65 -5.41 7.88
N PRO A 77 -9.85 -5.84 7.41
CA PRO A 77 -9.98 -6.67 6.21
C PRO A 77 -9.26 -6.14 4.95
N PHE A 78 -9.22 -4.82 4.77
CA PHE A 78 -8.61 -4.14 3.61
C PHE A 78 -7.30 -3.39 3.94
N MET A 79 -6.86 -3.39 5.20
CA MET A 79 -5.78 -2.53 5.68
C MET A 79 -4.71 -3.34 6.41
N TYR A 80 -3.49 -3.22 5.91
CA TYR A 80 -2.31 -3.91 6.39
C TYR A 80 -1.22 -2.89 6.71
N SER A 81 -0.31 -3.24 7.62
CA SER A 81 0.89 -2.45 7.87
C SER A 81 2.12 -3.29 8.10
N SER A 82 3.31 -2.74 7.81
CA SER A 82 4.58 -3.45 8.00
C SER A 82 5.80 -2.53 8.07
N GLY A 83 6.95 -3.13 8.38
CA GLY A 83 8.26 -2.59 8.01
C GLY A 83 8.49 -2.68 6.51
N LEU A 84 9.74 -2.45 6.08
CA LEU A 84 10.05 -2.29 4.66
C LEU A 84 9.92 -3.63 3.93
N PRO A 85 8.98 -3.80 2.99
CA PRO A 85 8.92 -4.99 2.18
C PRO A 85 10.05 -4.98 1.14
N ASP A 86 10.44 -6.17 0.70
CA ASP A 86 11.23 -6.34 -0.51
C ASP A 86 10.33 -6.82 -1.66
N ALA A 87 10.90 -7.02 -2.84
CA ALA A 87 10.15 -7.46 -4.02
C ALA A 87 9.42 -8.79 -3.80
N SER A 88 10.03 -9.76 -3.10
CA SER A 88 9.37 -11.03 -2.77
C SER A 88 8.18 -10.87 -1.83
N HIS A 89 8.30 -10.02 -0.81
CA HIS A 89 7.19 -9.70 0.08
C HIS A 89 6.03 -9.06 -0.69
N LEU A 90 6.32 -8.10 -1.57
CA LEU A 90 5.30 -7.44 -2.41
C LEU A 90 4.61 -8.42 -3.35
N SER A 91 5.35 -9.34 -3.97
CA SER A 91 4.79 -10.41 -4.81
C SER A 91 3.85 -11.32 -4.03
N LEU A 92 4.26 -11.78 -2.84
CA LEU A 92 3.41 -12.63 -1.98
C LEU A 92 2.15 -11.90 -1.51
N LEU A 93 2.25 -10.59 -1.21
CA LEU A 93 1.10 -9.79 -0.85
C LEU A 93 0.17 -9.56 -2.05
N LYS A 94 0.72 -9.37 -3.25
CA LYS A 94 -0.06 -9.28 -4.50
C LYS A 94 -0.88 -10.54 -4.73
N GLU A 95 -0.30 -11.72 -4.55
CA GLU A 95 -1.01 -13.00 -4.62
C GLU A 95 -2.15 -13.11 -3.59
N LYS A 96 -2.02 -12.44 -2.44
CA LYS A 96 -3.06 -12.31 -1.41
C LYS A 96 -4.09 -11.21 -1.69
N GLY A 97 -4.01 -10.57 -2.87
CA GLY A 97 -4.93 -9.56 -3.34
C GLY A 97 -4.56 -8.13 -2.93
N LEU A 98 -3.31 -7.86 -2.56
CA LEU A 98 -2.84 -6.48 -2.38
C LEU A 98 -3.03 -5.68 -3.68
N THR A 99 -3.55 -4.45 -3.56
CA THR A 99 -3.74 -3.56 -4.71
C THR A 99 -2.95 -2.27 -4.57
N HIS A 100 -2.78 -1.74 -3.35
CA HIS A 100 -2.08 -0.48 -3.10
C HIS A 100 -0.95 -0.63 -2.08
N VAL A 101 0.13 0.13 -2.30
CA VAL A 101 1.24 0.31 -1.37
C VAL A 101 1.34 1.79 -1.01
N ILE A 102 1.26 2.09 0.29
CA ILE A 102 1.54 3.40 0.85
C ILE A 102 2.88 3.34 1.56
N ASP A 103 3.83 4.14 1.07
CA ASP A 103 5.18 4.23 1.61
C ASP A 103 5.36 5.50 2.41
N LEU A 104 5.69 5.38 3.69
CA LEU A 104 5.87 6.51 4.59
C LEU A 104 7.33 7.02 4.69
N ILE A 105 8.26 6.44 3.91
CA ILE A 105 9.69 6.77 3.97
C ILE A 105 9.99 7.98 3.05
N PRO A 106 10.68 9.02 3.53
CA PRO A 106 11.16 10.11 2.69
C PRO A 106 12.39 9.72 1.86
N GLY A 107 12.65 10.44 0.77
CA GLY A 107 13.85 10.29 -0.05
C GLY A 107 13.60 9.58 -1.38
N ASP A 108 14.66 9.02 -1.97
CA ASP A 108 14.57 8.32 -3.25
C ASP A 108 13.91 6.95 -3.10
N ARG A 109 12.77 6.78 -3.78
CA ARG A 109 11.95 5.57 -3.77
C ARG A 109 11.85 4.90 -5.15
N ALA A 110 12.71 5.25 -6.10
CA ALA A 110 12.62 4.78 -7.49
C ALA A 110 12.57 3.25 -7.61
N SER A 111 13.38 2.53 -6.84
CA SER A 111 13.40 1.05 -6.86
C SER A 111 12.04 0.44 -6.47
N GLU A 112 11.39 0.98 -5.43
CA GLU A 112 10.10 0.46 -4.98
C GLU A 112 8.95 0.88 -5.90
N ILE A 113 9.01 2.09 -6.47
CA ILE A 113 8.09 2.54 -7.52
C ILE A 113 8.15 1.59 -8.73
N LEU A 114 9.36 1.22 -9.18
CA LEU A 114 9.54 0.28 -10.29
C LEU A 114 8.99 -1.11 -9.94
N THR A 115 9.37 -1.64 -8.77
CA THR A 115 8.91 -2.96 -8.31
C THR A 115 7.39 -3.04 -8.20
N THR A 116 6.74 -2.02 -7.62
CA THR A 116 5.28 -1.98 -7.50
C THR A 116 4.60 -1.86 -8.86
N SER A 117 5.15 -1.04 -9.76
CA SER A 117 4.66 -0.94 -11.14
C SER A 117 4.75 -2.27 -11.89
N GLU A 118 5.85 -3.01 -11.76
CA GLU A 118 6.04 -4.32 -12.39
C GLU A 118 5.03 -5.37 -11.88
N LEU A 119 4.66 -5.28 -10.61
CA LEU A 119 3.65 -6.15 -9.98
C LEU A 119 2.20 -5.69 -10.21
N GLY A 120 1.99 -4.57 -10.90
CA GLY A 120 0.68 -3.95 -11.07
C GLY A 120 0.04 -3.57 -9.73
N LEU A 121 0.84 -3.03 -8.81
CA LEU A 121 0.41 -2.41 -7.57
C LEU A 121 0.43 -0.90 -7.74
N ASP A 122 -0.60 -0.23 -7.24
CA ASP A 122 -0.62 1.23 -7.18
C ASP A 122 0.26 1.70 -6.03
N TYR A 123 1.18 2.63 -6.30
CA TYR A 123 2.10 3.17 -5.32
C TYR A 123 1.77 4.62 -4.96
N PHE A 124 1.80 4.91 -3.66
CA PHE A 124 1.61 6.26 -3.13
C PHE A 124 2.62 6.54 -2.02
N ASN A 125 3.43 7.59 -2.17
CA ASN A 125 4.38 8.00 -1.14
C ASN A 125 3.81 9.17 -0.31
N VAL A 126 3.87 9.03 1.00
CA VAL A 126 3.65 10.12 1.96
C VAL A 126 4.94 10.27 2.76
N PRO A 127 5.87 11.15 2.35
CA PRO A 127 7.16 11.22 3.01
C PRO A 127 7.02 11.81 4.41
N VAL A 128 7.18 10.98 5.45
CA VAL A 128 7.06 11.39 6.85
C VAL A 128 8.44 11.43 7.52
N ASP A 129 8.89 12.63 7.85
CA ASP A 129 10.08 12.81 8.68
C ASP A 129 9.86 12.16 10.05
N TRP A 130 10.87 11.42 10.53
CA TRP A 130 10.78 10.72 11.81
C TRP A 130 10.71 11.68 12.99
N GLU A 131 11.50 12.75 12.92
CA GLU A 131 11.63 13.75 14.00
C GLU A 131 10.54 14.84 13.92
N GLY A 132 9.79 14.89 12.82
CA GLY A 132 8.78 15.92 12.57
C GLY A 132 7.59 15.42 11.76
N PRO A 133 6.82 14.41 12.22
CA PRO A 133 5.57 14.04 11.58
C PRO A 133 4.56 15.20 11.68
N THR A 134 3.82 15.47 10.60
CA THR A 134 2.89 16.61 10.54
C THR A 134 1.45 16.19 10.32
N LEU A 135 0.49 16.99 10.79
CA LEU A 135 -0.93 16.83 10.46
C LEU A 135 -1.15 16.72 8.94
N ALA A 136 -0.44 17.49 8.12
CA ALA A 136 -0.56 17.43 6.66
C ALA A 136 -0.16 16.06 6.08
N ASN A 137 0.87 15.41 6.65
CA ASN A 137 1.19 14.02 6.27
C ASN A 137 0.00 13.09 6.52
N PHE A 138 -0.63 13.20 7.69
CA PHE A 138 -1.77 12.36 8.02
C PHE A 138 -2.99 12.66 7.15
N LEU A 139 -3.28 13.93 6.85
CA LEU A 139 -4.40 14.29 5.99
C LEU A 139 -4.21 13.76 4.55
N ASN A 140 -2.99 13.80 4.02
CA ASN A 140 -2.68 13.21 2.71
C ASN A 140 -2.88 11.69 2.71
N TYR A 141 -2.42 11.02 3.76
CA TYR A 141 -2.64 9.59 3.97
C TYR A 141 -4.14 9.24 4.05
N ALA A 142 -4.89 9.97 4.89
CA ALA A 142 -6.31 9.73 5.08
C ALA A 142 -7.11 9.98 3.80
N ALA A 143 -6.76 11.02 3.03
CA ALA A 143 -7.40 11.31 1.75
C ALA A 143 -7.19 10.17 0.74
N PHE A 144 -6.00 9.58 0.66
CA PHE A 144 -5.78 8.40 -0.18
C PHE A 144 -6.66 7.23 0.29
N MET A 145 -6.60 6.90 1.59
CA MET A 145 -7.34 5.78 2.16
C MET A 145 -8.86 5.90 2.01
N GLN A 146 -9.41 7.12 2.00
CA GLN A 146 -10.83 7.37 1.79
C GLN A 146 -11.31 7.12 0.34
N ASN A 147 -10.39 7.10 -0.63
CA ASN A 147 -10.69 6.82 -2.04
C ASN A 147 -10.59 5.32 -2.40
N VAL A 148 -10.17 4.47 -1.46
CA VAL A 148 -10.01 3.02 -1.64
C VAL A 148 -11.38 2.32 -1.62
N ASP A 149 -11.67 1.45 -2.59
CA ASP A 149 -12.88 0.61 -2.54
C ASP A 149 -12.63 -0.58 -1.61
N VAL A 150 -13.03 -0.43 -0.35
CA VAL A 150 -12.79 -1.40 0.73
C VAL A 150 -13.33 -2.82 0.47
N ASN A 151 -14.17 -3.01 -0.56
CA ASN A 151 -14.69 -4.33 -0.95
C ASN A 151 -13.82 -5.04 -2.00
N LYS A 152 -12.92 -4.32 -2.66
CA LYS A 152 -12.09 -4.84 -3.76
C LYS A 152 -10.61 -4.67 -3.51
N ASP A 153 -10.25 -3.58 -2.85
CA ASP A 153 -8.89 -3.13 -2.71
C ASP A 153 -8.32 -3.51 -1.34
N LYS A 154 -7.00 -3.68 -1.30
CA LYS A 154 -6.22 -3.93 -0.10
C LYS A 154 -4.99 -3.06 -0.10
N VAL A 155 -4.74 -2.40 1.02
CA VAL A 155 -3.68 -1.40 1.17
C VAL A 155 -2.66 -1.86 2.18
N LEU A 156 -1.39 -1.83 1.80
CA LEU A 156 -0.25 -1.98 2.70
C LEU A 156 0.30 -0.60 3.01
N THR A 157 0.28 -0.19 4.27
CA THR A 157 0.99 1.01 4.74
C THR A 157 2.28 0.60 5.41
N HIS A 158 3.43 0.97 4.84
CA HIS A 158 4.71 0.56 5.40
C HIS A 158 5.66 1.72 5.67
N CYS A 159 6.65 1.44 6.51
CA CYS A 159 7.84 2.27 6.64
C CYS A 159 9.06 1.37 6.85
N LYS A 160 10.07 1.78 7.64
CA LYS A 160 11.23 0.91 7.91
C LYS A 160 10.90 -0.22 8.90
N LEU A 161 10.29 0.11 10.04
CA LEU A 161 10.04 -0.80 11.18
C LEU A 161 8.56 -0.92 11.55
N ASN A 162 7.65 -0.42 10.72
CA ASN A 162 6.23 -0.23 11.00
C ASN A 162 5.87 0.78 12.11
N TRP A 163 6.80 1.57 12.64
CA TRP A 163 6.46 2.55 13.68
C TRP A 163 5.53 3.67 13.16
N ARG A 164 5.93 4.29 12.03
CA ARG A 164 5.07 5.26 11.31
C ARG A 164 3.76 4.61 10.86
N GLY A 165 3.84 3.40 10.31
CA GLY A 165 2.69 2.68 9.76
C GLY A 165 1.65 2.36 10.83
N ALA A 166 2.08 1.83 11.97
CA ALA A 166 1.22 1.56 13.13
C ALA A 166 0.56 2.84 13.68
N ALA A 167 1.29 3.97 13.75
CA ALA A 167 0.71 5.24 14.18
C ALA A 167 -0.36 5.75 13.19
N PHE A 168 -0.08 5.69 11.88
CA PHE A 168 -0.99 6.15 10.83
C PHE A 168 -2.25 5.27 10.73
N THR A 169 -2.10 3.94 10.82
CA THR A 169 -3.25 3.03 10.81
C THR A 169 -4.09 3.17 12.08
N TYR A 170 -3.48 3.32 13.26
CA TYR A 170 -4.18 3.64 14.50
C TYR A 170 -5.05 4.90 14.36
N LEU A 171 -4.45 6.00 13.90
CA LEU A 171 -5.13 7.28 13.76
C LEU A 171 -6.28 7.21 12.75
N TYR A 172 -6.12 6.49 11.64
CA TYR A 172 -7.18 6.33 10.64
C TYR A 172 -8.37 5.54 11.18
N ARG A 173 -8.10 4.46 11.91
CA ARG A 173 -9.15 3.62 12.50
C ARG A 173 -10.04 4.40 13.46
N ILE A 174 -9.44 5.15 14.39
CA ILE A 174 -10.24 5.83 15.42
C ILE A 174 -10.92 7.11 14.89
N ASN A 175 -10.25 7.85 14.00
CA ASN A 175 -10.73 9.17 13.57
C ASN A 175 -11.62 9.09 12.33
N VAL A 176 -11.29 8.22 11.37
CA VAL A 176 -11.98 8.11 10.08
C VAL A 176 -12.97 6.95 10.09
N LEU A 177 -12.53 5.75 10.47
CA LEU A 177 -13.43 4.57 10.52
C LEU A 177 -14.35 4.59 11.76
N GLY A 178 -13.99 5.36 12.79
CA GLY A 178 -14.75 5.43 14.04
C GLY A 178 -14.67 4.15 14.88
N GLU A 179 -13.60 3.37 14.69
CA GLU A 179 -13.36 2.17 15.50
C GLU A 179 -13.08 2.53 16.96
N ASN A 180 -13.29 1.54 17.85
CA ASN A 180 -12.96 1.67 19.25
C ASN A 180 -11.44 1.87 19.45
N GLU A 181 -11.08 2.91 20.21
CA GLU A 181 -9.68 3.28 20.46
C GLU A 181 -8.89 2.17 21.14
N GLN A 182 -9.47 1.45 22.09
CA GLN A 182 -8.77 0.40 22.82
C GLN A 182 -8.43 -0.80 21.92
N THR A 183 -9.24 -1.08 20.90
CA THR A 183 -8.92 -2.07 19.87
C THR A 183 -7.75 -1.61 19.01
N ALA A 184 -7.80 -0.38 18.48
CA ALA A 184 -6.71 0.15 17.65
C ALA A 184 -5.39 0.27 18.43
N LYS A 185 -5.47 0.66 19.71
CA LYS A 185 -4.32 0.77 20.61
C LYS A 185 -3.57 -0.54 20.77
N LYS A 186 -4.25 -1.68 20.85
CA LYS A 186 -3.59 -2.99 21.00
C LYS A 186 -2.63 -3.26 19.85
N ASP A 187 -3.06 -2.98 18.62
CA ASP A 187 -2.23 -3.21 17.43
C ASP A 187 -1.04 -2.26 17.38
N LEU A 188 -1.25 -0.98 17.73
CA LEU A 188 -0.17 0.01 17.86
C LEU A 188 0.88 -0.44 18.86
N MET A 189 0.44 -0.77 20.09
CA MET A 189 1.32 -1.14 21.20
C MET A 189 2.03 -2.49 21.00
N ALA A 190 1.47 -3.37 20.16
CA ALA A 190 2.14 -4.59 19.76
C ALA A 190 3.35 -4.34 18.84
N ILE A 191 3.40 -3.18 18.17
CA ILE A 191 4.53 -2.77 17.33
C ILE A 191 5.52 -1.93 18.14
N TRP A 192 5.03 -0.90 18.81
CA TRP A 192 5.86 0.00 19.61
C TRP A 192 5.03 0.91 20.50
N HIS A 193 5.67 1.48 21.52
CA HIS A 193 5.08 2.52 22.36
C HIS A 193 5.51 3.90 21.81
N PRO A 194 4.59 4.77 21.35
CA PRO A 194 4.96 6.07 20.79
C PRO A 194 5.75 6.94 21.76
N ASN A 195 6.87 7.48 21.29
CA ASN A 195 7.69 8.44 22.03
C ASN A 195 7.00 9.82 22.11
N PRO A 196 7.55 10.80 22.87
CA PRO A 196 6.93 12.11 23.02
C PRO A 196 6.62 12.83 21.71
N THR A 197 7.52 12.77 20.72
CA THR A 197 7.32 13.38 19.38
C THR A 197 6.09 12.82 18.68
N TRP A 198 5.98 11.49 18.60
CA TRP A 198 4.87 10.84 17.91
C TRP A 198 3.57 10.94 18.70
N TYR A 199 3.64 10.88 20.03
CA TYR A 199 2.49 11.11 20.89
C TYR A 199 1.88 12.51 20.68
N ALA A 200 2.73 13.55 20.61
CA ALA A 200 2.29 14.92 20.34
C ALA A 200 1.61 15.04 18.96
N PHE A 201 2.22 14.49 17.91
CA PHE A 201 1.63 14.44 16.57
C PHE A 201 0.29 13.71 16.54
N MET A 202 0.18 12.55 17.21
CA MET A 202 -1.06 11.78 17.26
C MET A 202 -2.17 12.56 17.97
N ASN A 203 -1.85 13.29 19.05
CA ASN A 203 -2.79 14.18 19.73
C ASN A 203 -3.24 15.36 18.84
N GLU A 204 -2.34 15.93 18.06
CA GLU A 204 -2.67 16.98 17.08
C GLU A 204 -3.71 16.47 16.07
N VAL A 205 -3.50 15.27 15.51
CA VAL A 205 -4.45 14.65 14.57
C VAL A 205 -5.81 14.39 15.23
N ILE A 206 -5.83 13.81 16.43
CA ILE A 206 -7.08 13.54 17.16
C ILE A 206 -7.82 14.85 17.46
N THR A 207 -7.10 15.89 17.89
CA THR A 207 -7.67 17.22 18.15
C THR A 207 -8.32 17.80 16.89
N HIS A 208 -7.63 17.71 15.75
CA HIS A 208 -8.19 18.13 14.47
C HIS A 208 -9.50 17.42 14.15
N TYR A 209 -9.53 16.08 14.21
CA TYR A 209 -10.72 15.30 13.87
C TYR A 209 -11.85 15.44 14.89
N ASN A 210 -11.55 15.64 16.17
CA ASN A 210 -12.56 15.98 17.16
C ASN A 210 -13.26 17.31 16.83
N GLY A 211 -12.48 18.33 16.42
CA GLY A 211 -13.02 19.62 15.97
C GLY A 211 -13.87 19.52 14.70
N VAL A 212 -13.43 18.72 13.71
CA VAL A 212 -14.15 18.54 12.45
C VAL A 212 -15.42 17.71 12.62
N ASN A 213 -15.37 16.64 13.42
CA ASN A 213 -16.46 15.67 13.53
C ASN A 213 -17.38 15.89 14.75
N GLY A 214 -17.08 16.87 15.61
CA GLY A 214 -17.80 17.06 16.88
C GLY A 214 -17.68 15.86 17.83
N LYS A 215 -16.56 15.13 17.76
CA LYS A 215 -16.28 13.94 18.58
C LYS A 215 -15.36 14.30 19.76
N GLN A 216 -15.24 13.38 20.71
CA GLN A 216 -14.31 13.47 21.85
C GLN A 216 -13.52 12.15 21.99
N VAL A 217 -12.79 11.78 20.94
CA VAL A 217 -11.84 10.66 21.00
C VAL A 217 -10.57 11.14 21.71
N ALA A 218 -9.96 10.29 22.52
CA ALA A 218 -8.68 10.55 23.17
C ALA A 218 -7.86 9.26 23.24
N MET A 219 -6.53 9.39 23.21
CA MET A 219 -5.65 8.24 23.46
C MET A 219 -5.77 7.80 24.92
N SER A 220 -5.81 6.49 25.15
CA SER A 220 -5.88 5.92 26.51
C SER A 220 -4.50 5.53 27.05
N PHE A 221 -3.43 6.15 26.58
CA PHE A 221 -2.04 5.90 26.97
C PHE A 221 -1.26 7.20 26.99
N GLU A 222 -0.13 7.21 27.69
CA GLU A 222 0.84 8.31 27.67
C GLU A 222 2.01 8.00 26.74
N ALA A 223 2.82 8.99 26.41
CA ALA A 223 4.07 8.78 25.69
C ALA A 223 5.01 7.80 26.43
N ALA A 224 5.86 7.08 25.68
CA ALA A 224 6.96 6.30 26.24
C ALA A 224 7.94 7.22 26.98
N SER A 225 8.51 6.76 28.10
CA SER A 225 9.59 7.49 28.77
C SER A 225 10.83 7.51 27.86
N GLU A 226 11.63 8.58 27.93
CA GLU A 226 12.84 8.80 27.10
C GLU A 226 13.98 7.77 27.34
N SER A 227 13.70 6.67 28.04
CA SER A 227 14.67 5.70 28.52
C SER A 227 14.52 4.31 27.88
N GLN A 228 14.29 4.23 26.56
CA GLN A 228 14.28 2.98 25.80
C GLN A 228 14.96 3.14 24.43
#